data_AF-A0A730SLF9-F1
#
_entry.id   AF-A0A730SLF9-F1
#
_cell.length_a   1.000
_cell.length_b   1.000
_cell.length_c   1.000
_cell.angle_alpha   90.00
_cell.angle_beta   90.00
_cell.angle_gamma   90.00
#
_symmetry.space_group_name_H-M   'P 1'
#
loop_
_entity.id
_entity.type
_entity.pdbx_description
1 polymer ?
#
loop_
_entity_poly.entity_id
_entity_poly.type
_entity_poly.pdbx_seq_one_letter_code
_entity_poly.pdbx_strand_id
1 'polypeptide(L)' 'MNSGLITLTELRRMTGLTIYSTRHYLDKAERCGDVYQAGRRGGIFPSEEAYRAW' A
#
# COMPACT_ATOMS: atom_id res chain seq x y z
N MET A 1 12.78 8.82 10.27
CA MET A 1 11.34 8.85 10.59
C MET A 1 10.65 7.84 9.71
N ASN A 2 9.81 6.98 10.29
CA ASN A 2 9.10 5.88 9.61
C ASN A 2 8.51 6.37 8.28
N SER A 3 9.03 5.90 7.15
CA SER A 3 8.64 6.37 5.80
C SER A 3 7.19 6.03 5.41
N GLY A 4 6.39 5.45 6.32
CA GLY A 4 5.05 4.96 6.04
C GLY A 4 5.01 3.82 5.02
N LEU A 5 6.16 3.30 4.60
CA LEU A 5 6.30 2.29 3.56
C LEU A 5 5.83 0.93 4.08
N ILE A 6 4.77 0.41 3.49
CA ILE A 6 4.31 -0.97 3.70
C ILE A 6 4.48 -1.74 2.39
N THR A 7 5.14 -2.90 2.43
CA THR A 7 5.21 -3.77 1.25
C THR A 7 3.92 -4.58 1.09
N LEU A 8 3.62 -5.02 -0.13
CA LEU A 8 2.49 -5.93 -0.36
C LEU A 8 2.62 -7.23 0.46
N THR A 9 3.83 -7.70 0.72
CA THR A 9 4.08 -8.90 1.55
C THR A 9 3.71 -8.64 3.01
N GLU A 10 4.08 -7.50 3.57
CA GLU A 10 3.71 -7.12 4.94
C GLU A 10 2.21 -6.92 5.07
N LEU A 11 1.59 -6.21 4.12
CA LEU A 11 0.14 -6.01 4.10
C LEU A 11 -0.62 -7.35 4.08
N ARG A 12 -0.13 -8.33 3.30
CA ARG A 12 -0.69 -9.69 3.28
C ARG A 12 -0.56 -10.40 4.61
N ARG A 13 0.61 -10.30 5.26
CA ARG A 13 0.84 -10.92 6.59
C ARG A 13 -0.08 -10.31 7.64
N MET A 14 -0.28 -8.99 7.63
CA MET A 14 -1.12 -8.28 8.59
C MET A 14 -2.61 -8.61 8.42
N THR A 15 -3.08 -8.70 7.18
CA THR A 15 -4.50 -8.90 6.88
C THR A 15 -4.90 -10.37 6.79
N GLY A 16 -3.93 -11.29 6.67
CA GLY A 16 -4.19 -12.71 6.43
C GLY A 16 -4.82 -13.02 5.07
N LEU A 17 -4.90 -12.02 4.18
CA LEU A 17 -5.58 -12.14 2.90
C LEU A 17 -4.73 -12.86 1.84
N THR A 18 -5.43 -13.49 0.89
CA THR A 18 -4.80 -14.01 -0.32
C THR A 18 -4.20 -12.86 -1.13
N ILE A 19 -3.20 -13.15 -1.97
CA ILE A 19 -2.57 -12.12 -2.82
C ILE A 19 -3.58 -11.41 -3.74
N TYR A 20 -4.61 -12.13 -4.21
CA TYR A 20 -5.65 -11.57 -5.07
C TYR A 20 -6.56 -10.62 -4.29
N SER A 21 -7.03 -11.05 -3.12
CA SER A 21 -7.88 -10.22 -2.25
C SER A 21 -7.13 -8.97 -1.78
N THR A 22 -5.86 -9.10 -1.39
CA THR A 22 -5.05 -7.93 -0.99
C THR A 22 -4.90 -6.94 -2.13
N ARG A 23 -4.60 -7.40 -3.35
CA ARG A 23 -4.50 -6.49 -4.51
C ARG A 23 -5.84 -5.84 -4.87
N HIS A 24 -6.94 -6.59 -4.79
CA HIS A 24 -8.26 -6.06 -5.07
C HIS A 24 -8.64 -4.92 -4.11
N TYR A 25 -8.44 -5.12 -2.80
CA TYR A 25 -8.73 -4.08 -1.83
C TYR A 25 -7.72 -2.93 -1.86
N LEU A 26 -6.46 -3.21 -2.19
CA LEU A 26 -5.43 -2.19 -2.34
C LEU A 26 -5.72 -1.24 -3.51
N ASP A 27 -6.11 -1.78 -4.68
CA ASP A 27 -6.54 -0.96 -5.84
C ASP A 27 -7.76 -0.10 -5.48
N LYS A 28 -8.73 -0.65 -4.72
CA LYS A 28 -9.87 0.13 -4.23
C LYS A 28 -9.43 1.26 -3.30
N ALA A 29 -8.57 0.97 -2.33
CA ALA A 29 -8.06 1.95 -1.37
C ALA A 29 -7.28 3.07 -2.08
N GLU A 30 -6.46 2.73 -3.07
CA GLU A 30 -5.75 3.73 -3.88
C GLU A 30 -6.70 4.64 -4.66
N ARG A 31 -7.74 4.08 -5.30
CA ARG A 31 -8.76 4.88 -6.00
C ARG A 31 -9.57 5.78 -5.09
N CYS A 32 -9.76 5.37 -3.83
CA CYS A 32 -10.41 6.19 -2.81
C CYS A 32 -9.49 7.29 -2.26
N GLY A 33 -8.19 7.27 -2.58
CA GLY A 33 -7.19 8.19 -2.03
C GLY A 33 -6.77 7.84 -0.60
N ASP A 34 -7.12 6.65 -0.11
CA ASP A 34 -6.78 6.20 1.25
C ASP A 34 -5.28 5.82 1.37
N VAL A 35 -4.68 5.40 0.25
CA VAL A 35 -3.26 5.02 0.16
C VAL A 35 -2.69 5.39 -1.20
N TYR A 36 -1.37 5.43 -1.30
CA TYR A 36 -0.62 5.74 -2.52
C TYR A 36 0.36 4.60 -2.83
N GLN A 37 0.44 4.13 -4.08
CA GLN A 37 1.36 3.07 -4.48
C GLN A 37 2.51 3.60 -5.35
N ALA A 38 3.75 3.20 -5.05
CA ALA A 38 4.93 3.46 -5.89
C ALA A 38 5.02 2.53 -7.13
N GLY A 39 3.89 2.15 -7.73
CA GLY A 39 3.79 1.24 -8.87
C GLY A 39 3.98 -0.25 -8.53
N ARG A 40 4.06 -1.11 -9.57
CA ARG A 40 3.90 -2.59 -9.47
C ARG A 40 4.86 -3.33 -8.50
N ARG A 41 6.00 -2.73 -8.14
CA ARG A 41 6.98 -3.28 -7.19
C ARG A 41 7.34 -2.28 -6.08
N GLY A 42 6.68 -1.14 -6.04
CA GLY A 42 6.91 -0.12 -5.03
C GLY A 42 6.17 -0.43 -3.73
N GLY A 43 6.41 0.37 -2.69
CA GLY A 43 5.64 0.25 -1.46
C GLY A 43 4.34 1.03 -1.50
N ILE A 44 3.57 0.80 -0.44
CA ILE A 44 2.25 1.34 -0.18
C ILE A 44 2.41 2.37 0.93
N PHE A 45 1.89 3.57 0.72
CA PHE A 45 2.02 4.69 1.64
C PHE A 45 0.65 5.12 2.15
N PRO A 46 0.52 5.49 3.44
CA PRO A 46 -0.76 5.90 4.04
C PRO A 46 -1.17 7.33 3.67
N SER A 47 -0.30 8.11 3.02
CA SER A 47 -0.60 9.48 2.59
C SER A 47 0.26 9.90 1.39
N GLU A 48 -0.20 10.92 0.67
CA GLU A 48 0.54 11.49 -0.45
C GLU A 48 1.86 12.12 -0.02
N GLU A 49 1.89 12.75 1.16
CA GLU A 49 3.07 13.38 1.72
C GLU A 49 4.18 12.34 1.96
N ALA A 50 3.82 11.20 2.54
CA ALA A 50 4.75 10.09 2.77
C ALA A 50 5.26 9.52 1.45
N TYR A 51 4.39 9.40 0.44
CA TYR A 51 4.77 8.96 -0.90
C TYR A 51 5.72 9.94 -1.59
N ARG A 52 5.47 11.26 -1.51
CA ARG A 52 6.32 12.29 -2.12
C ARG A 52 7.67 12.47 -1.42
N ALA A 53 7.74 12.15 -0.13
CA ALA A 53 8.96 12.25 0.66
C ALA A 53 9.88 11.02 0.53
N TRP A 54 9.40 9.95 -0.11
CA TRP A 54 10.13 8.71 -0.37
C TRP A 54 10.89 8.77 -1.70
#